data_AF-A0A2P8ALT8-F1
#
_entry.id   AF-A0A2P8ALT8-F1
#
_cell.length_a   1.000
_cell.length_b   1.000
_cell.length_c   1.000
_cell.angle_alpha   90.00
_cell.angle_beta   90.00
_cell.angle_gamma   90.00
#
_symmetry.space_group_name_H-M   'P 1'
#
loop_
_entity.id
_entity.type
_entity.pdbx_description
1 polymer ?
#
loop_
_entity_poly.entity_id
_entity_poly.type
_entity_poly.pdbx_seq_one_letter_code
_entity_poly.pdbx_strand_id
1 'polypeptide(L)'
;MPLPPLVGQPESAARAALDRLGVDYRVRYRTSDQPAGTVIDTDPEAGEPVAEGDRVTLVVARAAAPTTDASTSTPSPTVTATP
;
A
#
# COMPACT_ATOMS: atom_id res chain seq x y z
N MET A 1 -3.39 10.63 16.11
CA MET A 1 -4.39 9.82 15.37
C MET A 1 -3.90 8.38 15.34
N PRO A 2 -4.75 7.36 15.60
CA PRO A 2 -4.34 5.98 15.44
C PRO A 2 -4.14 5.63 13.97
N LEU A 3 -3.04 4.94 13.64
CA LEU A 3 -2.74 4.50 12.29
C LEU A 3 -3.73 3.41 11.85
N PRO A 4 -4.34 3.48 10.66
CA PRO A 4 -5.17 2.38 10.15
C PRO A 4 -4.32 1.14 9.81
N PRO A 5 -4.91 -0.07 9.78
CA PRO A 5 -4.21 -1.28 9.38
C PRO A 5 -3.89 -1.29 7.89
N LEU A 6 -2.61 -1.08 7.59
CA LEU A 6 -2.06 -1.10 6.22
C LEU A 6 -1.37 -2.44 5.88
N VAL A 7 -1.00 -3.22 6.90
CA VAL A 7 -0.39 -4.54 6.73
C VAL A 7 -1.35 -5.49 6.04
N GLY A 8 -0.88 -6.18 5.00
CA GLY A 8 -1.69 -7.05 4.14
C GLY A 8 -2.48 -6.30 3.06
N GLN A 9 -2.43 -4.97 3.01
CA GLN A 9 -3.03 -4.17 1.95
C GLN A 9 -2.03 -3.83 0.84
N PRO A 10 -2.51 -3.50 -0.38
CA PRO A 10 -1.64 -2.99 -1.43
C PRO A 10 -1.09 -1.60 -1.09
N GLU A 11 0.14 -1.33 -1.51
CA GLU A 11 0.84 -0.04 -1.36
C GLU A 11 -0.06 1.17 -1.67
N SER A 12 -0.86 1.09 -2.75
CA SER A 12 -1.76 2.16 -3.16
C SER A 12 -2.85 2.48 -2.13
N ALA A 13 -3.44 1.44 -1.51
CA ALA A 13 -4.46 1.64 -0.48
C ALA A 13 -3.84 2.24 0.79
N ALA A 14 -2.62 1.79 1.13
CA ALA A 14 -1.86 2.32 2.25
C ALA A 14 -1.53 3.80 2.08
N ARG A 15 -1.06 4.19 0.88
CA ARG A 15 -0.82 5.60 0.54
C ARG A 15 -2.08 6.45 0.61
N ALA A 16 -3.21 5.96 0.09
CA ALA A 16 -4.46 6.71 0.12
C ALA A 16 -4.97 6.95 1.55
N ALA A 17 -4.73 6.02 2.47
CA ALA A 17 -5.07 6.21 3.88
C ALA A 17 -4.18 7.28 4.54
N LEU A 18 -2.87 7.24 4.28
CA LEU A 18 -1.90 8.20 4.82
C LEU A 18 -2.10 9.62 4.27
N ASP A 19 -2.43 9.73 2.99
CA ASP A 19 -2.77 11.00 2.33
C ASP A 19 -4.00 11.65 2.98
N ARG A 20 -5.04 10.85 3.31
CA ARG A 20 -6.21 11.33 4.06
C ARG A 20 -5.90 11.79 5.49
N LEU A 21 -4.86 11.23 6.09
CA LEU A 21 -4.38 11.60 7.43
C LEU A 21 -3.48 12.85 7.40
N GLY A 22 -3.01 13.28 6.21
CA GLY A 22 -2.09 14.41 6.08
C GLY A 22 -0.71 14.13 6.67
N VAL A 23 -0.28 12.86 6.66
CA VAL A 23 1.04 12.44 7.20
C VAL A 23 2.00 12.09 6.08
N ASP A 24 3.29 12.31 6.34
CA ASP A 24 4.34 11.93 5.40
C ASP A 24 4.54 10.41 5.43
N TYR A 25 4.96 9.85 4.29
CA TYR A 25 5.25 8.43 4.21
C TYR A 25 6.49 8.13 3.37
N ARG A 26 7.14 7.00 3.69
CA ARG A 26 8.34 6.52 3.03
C ARG A 26 8.20 5.06 2.70
N VAL A 27 8.28 4.71 1.41
CA VAL A 27 8.21 3.32 0.99
C VAL A 27 9.61 2.70 0.95
N ARG A 28 9.74 1.50 1.53
CA ARG A 28 10.92 0.63 1.45
C ARG A 28 10.49 -0.71 0.90
N TYR A 29 11.29 -1.25 -0.02
CA TYR A 29 11.03 -2.55 -0.62
C TYR A 29 11.92 -3.61 0.02
N ARG A 30 11.32 -4.70 0.50
CA ARG A 30 12.03 -5.84 1.12
C ARG A 30 11.68 -7.12 0.41
N THR A 31 12.68 -7.95 0.12
CA THR A 31 12.44 -9.27 -0.49
C THR A 31 11.73 -10.16 0.53
N SER A 32 10.58 -10.75 0.15
CA SER A 32 9.76 -11.60 1.01
C SER A 32 9.01 -12.64 0.16
N ASP A 33 8.52 -13.71 0.78
CA ASP A 33 7.65 -14.72 0.14
C ASP A 33 6.24 -14.19 -0.21
N GLN A 34 5.92 -12.99 0.28
CA GLN A 34 4.68 -12.28 -0.05
C GLN A 34 4.68 -11.72 -1.48
N PRO A 35 3.50 -11.57 -2.10
CA PRO A 35 3.38 -10.97 -3.42
C PRO A 35 3.93 -9.54 -3.46
N ALA A 36 4.57 -9.19 -4.58
CA ALA A 36 5.15 -7.88 -4.77
C ALA A 36 4.07 -6.79 -4.73
N GLY A 37 4.33 -5.70 -4.00
CA GLY A 37 3.35 -4.61 -3.84
C GLY A 37 2.44 -4.73 -2.63
N THR A 38 2.56 -5.81 -1.85
CA THR A 38 1.86 -5.96 -0.57
C THR A 38 2.68 -5.38 0.57
N VAL A 39 2.06 -4.56 1.40
CA VAL A 39 2.67 -4.05 2.62
C VAL A 39 2.77 -5.20 3.62
N ILE A 40 4.00 -5.58 3.96
CA ILE A 40 4.26 -6.65 4.93
C ILE A 40 4.53 -6.12 6.33
N ASP A 41 4.92 -4.84 6.42
CA ASP A 41 5.29 -4.22 7.68
C ASP A 41 5.16 -2.69 7.55
N THR A 42 4.85 -2.01 8.65
CA THR A 42 4.82 -0.55 8.72
C THR A 42 5.37 -0.09 10.05
N ASP A 43 6.14 0.99 10.02
CA ASP A 43 6.74 1.60 11.20
C ASP A 43 6.39 3.11 11.19
N PRO A 44 5.60 3.61 12.14
CA PRO A 44 4.92 2.89 13.24
C PRO A 44 3.86 1.87 12.78
N GLU A 45 3.53 0.92 13.68
CA GLU A 45 2.62 -0.20 13.38
C GLU A 45 1.17 0.25 13.23
N ALA A 46 0.36 -0.59 12.57
CA ALA A 46 -1.09 -0.43 12.53
C ALA A 46 -1.68 -0.28 13.94
N GLY A 47 -2.43 0.80 14.17
CA GLY A 47 -3.03 1.12 15.45
C GLY A 47 -2.17 2.01 16.34
N GLU A 48 -0.90 2.26 15.99
CA GLU A 48 -0.05 3.15 16.77
C GLU A 48 -0.44 4.62 16.57
N PRO A 49 -0.26 5.46 17.61
CA PRO A 49 -0.55 6.87 17.54
C PRO A 49 0.51 7.62 16.72
N VAL A 50 0.09 8.18 15.58
CA VAL A 50 0.88 9.10 14.75
C VAL A 50 0.42 10.55 14.91
N ALA A 51 1.37 11.47 14.79
CA ALA A 51 1.12 12.91 14.76
C ALA A 51 1.05 13.41 13.31
N GLU A 52 0.38 14.55 13.10
CA GLU A 52 0.39 15.24 11.81
C GLU A 52 1.81 15.70 11.47
N GLY A 53 2.28 15.38 10.26
CA GLY A 53 3.66 15.62 9.83
C GLY A 53 4.69 14.57 10.30
N ASP A 54 4.26 13.51 10.99
CA ASP A 54 5.11 12.37 11.26
C ASP A 54 5.37 11.56 9.97
N ARG A 55 6.45 10.77 9.95
CA ARG A 55 6.89 10.03 8.76
C ARG A 55 6.74 8.53 8.96
N VAL A 56 5.74 7.96 8.30
CA VAL A 56 5.47 6.52 8.35
C VAL A 56 6.32 5.78 7.32
N THR A 57 7.09 4.80 7.75
CA THR A 57 7.86 3.91 6.87
C THR A 57 7.03 2.67 6.53
N LEU A 58 6.75 2.47 5.24
CA LEU A 58 6.02 1.31 4.73
C LEU A 58 7.02 0.32 4.14
N VAL A 59 7.01 -0.91 4.63
CA VAL A 59 7.80 -2.01 4.08
C VAL A 59 6.92 -2.84 3.17
N VAL A 60 7.20 -2.76 1.88
CA VAL A 60 6.48 -3.45 0.82
C VAL A 60 7.29 -4.67 0.38
N ALA A 61 6.64 -5.82 0.29
CA ALA A 61 7.24 -7.00 -0.29
C ALA A 61 7.61 -6.73 -1.75
N ARG A 62 8.82 -7.16 -2.13
CA ARG A 62 9.25 -7.23 -3.53
C ARG A 62 9.58 -8.68 -3.87
N ALA A 63 9.13 -9.13 -5.03
CA ALA A 63 9.58 -10.40 -5.58
C ALA A 63 11.01 -10.28 -6.10
N ALA A 64 11.82 -11.33 -5.96
CA ALA A 64 13.21 -11.37 -6.42
C ALA A 64 13.35 -11.43 -7.96
N ALA A 65 12.26 -11.51 -8.72
CA ALA A 65 12.29 -11.49 -10.17
C ALA A 65 11.05 -10.73 -10.71
N PRO A 66 11.22 -9.85 -11.72
CA PRO A 66 10.10 -9.25 -12.42
C PRO A 66 9.55 -10.31 -13.39
N THR A 67 8.69 -11.21 -12.91
CA THR A 67 7.70 -11.74 -13.84
C THR A 67 6.69 -10.62 -14.02
N THR A 68 6.92 -9.85 -15.08
CA THR A 68 5.95 -9.01 -15.76
C THR A 68 4.59 -9.69 -15.76
N ASP A 69 3.75 -9.32 -14.81
CA ASP A 69 2.31 -9.32 -14.99
C ASP A 69 1.86 -7.88 -14.71
N ALA A 70 2.09 -7.05 -15.72
CA ALA A 70 1.26 -5.88 -15.89
C ALA A 70 -0.16 -6.40 -16.16
N SER A 71 -1.12 -5.88 -15.38
CA SER A 71 -2.57 -6.00 -15.64
C SER A 71 -3.22 -7.36 -15.35
N THR A 72 -3.65 -7.52 -14.11
CA THR A 72 -5.09 -7.78 -13.86
C THR A 72 -5.69 -6.67 -13.00
N SER A 73 -5.46 -5.41 -13.37
CA SER A 73 -6.60 -4.70 -13.94
C SER A 73 -7.15 -5.51 -15.10
N THR A 74 -8.09 -6.41 -14.81
CA THR A 74 -9.33 -6.29 -15.56
C THR A 74 -9.90 -4.96 -15.06
N PRO A 75 -9.74 -3.83 -15.78
CA PRO A 75 -10.71 -2.79 -15.58
C PRO A 75 -12.00 -3.49 -15.99
N SER A 76 -12.88 -3.78 -15.05
CA SER A 76 -14.28 -3.96 -15.39
C SER A 76 -14.93 -2.60 -15.21
N PRO A 77 -14.80 -1.66 -16.17
CA PRO A 77 -15.92 -0.82 -16.42
C PRO A 77 -16.92 -1.73 -17.12
N THR A 78 -17.81 -2.37 -16.37
CA THR A 78 -19.15 -2.59 -16.92
C THR A 78 -19.79 -1.20 -17.03
N VAL A 79 -19.32 -0.39 -17.98
CA VAL A 79 -20.10 0.72 -18.51
C VAL A 79 -20.68 0.16 -19.79
N THR A 80 -21.79 -0.56 -19.62
CA THR A 80 -22.74 -0.85 -20.69
C THR A 80 -23.35 0.47 -21.11
N ALA A 81 -22.65 1.21 -21.97
CA ALA A 81 -23.24 2.28 -22.77
C ALA A 81 -23.71 1.62 -24.08
N THR A 82 -24.99 1.28 -24.13
CA THR A 82 -25.66 0.81 -25.36
C THR A 82 -26.28 2.02 -26.06
N PRO A 83 -25.97 2.28 -27.34
CA PRO A 83 -26.64 3.31 -28.15
C PRO A 83 -28.09 2.95 -28.49
#